data_AF-A0A366XLH1-F1
#
_entry.id   AF-A0A366XLH1-F1
#
_cell.length_a   1.000
_cell.length_b   1.000
_cell.length_c   1.000
_cell.angle_alpha   90.00
_cell.angle_beta   90.00
_cell.angle_gamma   90.00
#
_symmetry.space_group_name_H-M   'P 1'
#
loop_
_entity.id
_entity.type
_entity.pdbx_description
1 polymer ?
#
loop_
_entity_poly.entity_id
_entity_poly.type
_entity_poly.pdbx_seq_one_letter_code
_entity_poly.pdbx_strand_id
1 'polypeptide(L)'
;MSIVSLIISIFCAVFGGYSGHYFTQKSYEKRVSKLETAFYNEFRYIVSELELWLPTLVSEYKKPLVEGYSGSPELDLSLVNALIIELAGTHAICPPEQRKLIIRLKAVFNGIEAKDKNRDLYIKRWLENGDSMGNNDKRNVSCGISFHTAELLAEVAKVIFYLNKLIEEQSRFNLPDYHTNLDYSKVACKRSNLDFDSSFWDLIYRRLGFHADE
;
A
#
# COMPACT_ATOMS: atom_id res chain seq x y z
N MET A 1 62.06 9.57 26.98
CA MET A 1 61.14 9.14 25.90
C MET A 1 61.97 8.88 24.65
N SER A 2 61.86 7.70 24.05
CA SER A 2 62.60 7.37 22.82
C SER A 2 61.89 8.01 21.63
N ILE A 3 62.64 8.53 20.66
CA ILE A 3 62.11 9.01 19.36
C ILE A 3 61.21 7.94 18.73
N VAL A 4 61.55 6.66 18.91
CA VAL A 4 60.77 5.51 18.45
C VAL A 4 59.36 5.48 19.08
N SER A 5 59.26 5.71 20.39
CA SER A 5 57.95 5.73 21.07
C SER A 5 57.06 6.89 20.60
N LEU A 6 57.65 8.03 20.21
CA LEU A 6 56.94 9.20 19.72
C LEU A 6 56.42 8.99 18.28
N ILE A 7 57.22 8.36 17.42
CA ILE A 7 56.80 7.99 16.06
C ILE A 7 55.67 6.95 16.10
N ILE A 8 55.80 5.93 16.95
CA ILE A 8 54.74 4.91 17.14
C ILE A 8 53.46 5.56 17.64
N SER A 9 53.52 6.49 18.61
CA SER A 9 52.32 7.14 19.13
C SER A 9 51.60 7.99 18.07
N ILE A 10 52.35 8.71 17.22
CA ILE A 10 51.76 9.49 16.12
C ILE A 10 51.12 8.56 15.10
N PHE A 11 51.81 7.48 14.71
CA PHE A 11 51.28 6.51 13.76
C PHE A 11 49.99 5.85 14.28
N CYS A 12 49.96 5.42 15.54
CA CYS A 12 48.77 4.86 16.18
C CYS A 12 47.62 5.87 16.26
N ALA A 13 47.89 7.15 16.54
CA ALA A 13 46.87 8.17 16.59
C ALA A 13 46.27 8.45 15.20
N VAL A 14 47.10 8.56 14.16
CA VAL A 14 46.65 8.76 12.78
C VAL A 14 45.88 7.55 12.28
N PHE A 15 46.42 6.34 12.48
CA PHE A 15 45.77 5.11 12.05
C PHE A 15 44.45 4.86 12.80
N GLY A 16 44.43 5.11 14.11
CA GLY A 16 43.23 5.00 14.94
C GLY A 16 42.16 6.01 14.53
N GLY A 17 42.54 7.27 14.28
CA GLY A 17 41.64 8.31 13.78
C GLY A 17 41.06 7.98 12.41
N TYR A 18 41.90 7.57 11.46
CA TYR A 18 41.47 7.17 10.12
C TYR A 18 40.54 5.96 10.15
N SER A 19 40.94 4.89 10.86
CA SER A 19 40.14 3.67 10.98
C SER A 19 38.80 3.96 11.67
N GLY A 20 38.81 4.76 12.75
CA GLY A 20 37.60 5.17 13.46
C GLY A 20 36.62 5.94 12.58
N HIS A 21 37.11 6.89 11.78
CA HIS A 21 36.29 7.61 10.81
C HIS A 21 35.71 6.67 9.75
N TYR A 22 36.54 5.80 9.15
CA TYR A 22 36.12 4.82 8.15
C TYR A 22 35.04 3.87 8.68
N PHE A 23 35.23 3.31 9.88
CA PHE A 23 34.23 2.41 10.49
C PHE A 23 32.94 3.15 10.84
N THR A 24 33.02 4.39 11.29
CA THR A 24 31.85 5.21 11.61
C THR A 24 31.04 5.51 10.35
N GLN A 25 31.70 5.95 9.28
CA GLN A 25 31.05 6.22 8.00
C GLN A 25 30.41 4.95 7.43
N LYS A 26 31.14 3.83 7.40
CA LYS A 26 30.61 2.55 6.90
C LYS A 26 29.42 2.05 7.71
N SER A 27 29.43 2.25 9.04
CA SER A 27 28.32 1.87 9.91
C SER A 27 27.10 2.77 9.68
N TYR A 28 27.33 4.06 9.47
CA TYR A 28 26.30 5.03 9.12
C TYR A 28 25.64 4.68 7.78
N GLU A 29 26.42 4.47 6.71
CA GLU A 29 25.90 4.06 5.40
C GLU A 29 25.11 2.75 5.47
N LYS A 30 25.59 1.76 6.22
CA LYS A 30 24.86 0.50 6.44
C LYS A 30 23.54 0.72 7.18
N ARG A 31 23.48 1.65 8.13
CA ARG A 31 22.21 2.01 8.81
C ARG A 31 21.24 2.65 7.83
N VAL A 32 21.69 3.61 7.03
CA VAL A 32 20.85 4.28 6.02
C VAL A 32 20.25 3.27 5.04
N SER A 33 21.09 2.40 4.47
CA SER A 33 20.63 1.36 3.54
C SER A 33 19.60 0.40 4.16
N LYS A 34 19.75 0.05 5.45
CA LYS A 34 18.76 -0.75 6.17
C LYS A 34 17.43 -0.01 6.36
N LEU A 35 17.48 1.28 6.68
CA LEU A 35 16.28 2.11 6.84
C LEU A 35 15.53 2.24 5.51
N GLU A 36 16.23 2.48 4.40
CA GLU A 36 15.60 2.52 3.07
C GLU A 36 14.97 1.18 2.70
N THR A 37 15.67 0.08 2.97
CA THR A 37 15.14 -1.28 2.71
C THR A 37 13.89 -1.54 3.54
N ALA A 38 13.90 -1.18 4.83
CA ALA A 38 12.73 -1.30 5.69
C ALA A 38 11.57 -0.45 5.16
N PHE A 39 11.83 0.80 4.76
CA PHE A 39 10.83 1.71 4.22
C PHE A 39 10.08 1.14 3.01
N TYR A 40 10.79 0.59 2.02
CA TYR A 40 10.14 -0.03 0.86
C TYR A 40 9.52 -1.40 1.17
N ASN A 41 10.05 -2.13 2.15
CA ASN A 41 9.45 -3.39 2.58
C ASN A 41 8.09 -3.19 3.25
N GLU A 42 7.87 -2.09 3.98
CA GLU A 42 6.55 -1.79 4.54
C GLU A 42 5.49 -1.61 3.43
N PHE A 43 5.82 -0.88 2.36
CA PHE A 43 4.89 -0.78 1.23
C PHE A 43 4.69 -2.11 0.51
N ARG A 44 5.72 -2.96 0.42
CA ARG A 44 5.60 -4.32 -0.12
C ARG A 44 4.65 -5.18 0.70
N TYR A 45 4.72 -5.08 2.03
CA TYR A 45 3.83 -5.79 2.93
C TYR A 45 2.38 -5.32 2.75
N ILE A 46 2.15 -4.00 2.74
CA ILE A 46 0.80 -3.45 2.54
C ILE A 46 0.23 -3.86 1.18
N VAL A 47 1.02 -3.77 0.12
CA VAL A 47 0.53 -4.11 -1.22
C VAL A 47 0.27 -5.62 -1.36
N SER A 48 1.05 -6.48 -0.70
CA SER A 48 0.80 -7.93 -0.75
C SER A 48 -0.52 -8.31 -0.09
N GLU A 49 -0.88 -7.67 1.03
CA GLU A 49 -2.18 -7.92 1.68
C GLU A 49 -3.34 -7.50 0.77
N LEU A 50 -3.21 -6.37 0.08
CA LEU A 50 -4.21 -5.90 -0.87
C LEU A 50 -4.28 -6.77 -2.14
N GLU A 51 -3.15 -7.22 -2.67
CA GLU A 51 -3.07 -8.14 -3.81
C GLU A 51 -3.73 -9.50 -3.49
N LEU A 52 -3.65 -9.96 -2.23
CA LEU A 52 -4.34 -11.17 -1.77
C LEU A 52 -5.84 -10.97 -1.56
N TRP A 53 -6.25 -9.77 -1.15
CA TRP A 53 -7.65 -9.44 -0.90
C TRP A 53 -8.45 -9.12 -2.18
N LEU A 54 -7.80 -8.56 -3.22
CA LEU A 54 -8.49 -8.17 -4.45
C LEU A 54 -9.28 -9.32 -5.12
N PRO A 55 -8.74 -10.56 -5.25
CA PRO A 55 -9.49 -11.69 -5.80
C PRO A 55 -10.78 -12.04 -5.04
N THR A 56 -10.76 -11.94 -3.70
CA THR A 56 -11.94 -12.25 -2.88
C THR A 56 -13.01 -11.19 -3.09
N LEU A 57 -12.62 -9.91 -3.15
CA LEU A 57 -13.53 -8.81 -3.51
C LEU A 57 -14.17 -9.01 -4.89
N VAL A 58 -13.42 -9.46 -5.89
CA VAL A 58 -13.97 -9.74 -7.23
C VAL A 58 -15.03 -10.86 -7.16
N SER A 59 -14.76 -11.92 -6.39
CA SER A 59 -15.71 -13.01 -6.20
C SER A 59 -16.98 -12.55 -5.49
N GLU A 60 -16.83 -11.79 -4.39
CA GLU A 60 -17.93 -11.23 -3.61
C GLU A 60 -18.76 -10.23 -4.43
N TYR A 61 -18.14 -9.45 -5.31
CA TYR A 61 -18.88 -8.57 -6.21
C TYR A 61 -19.74 -9.36 -7.21
N LYS A 62 -19.18 -10.41 -7.80
CA LYS A 62 -19.88 -11.27 -8.78
C LYS A 62 -20.98 -12.10 -8.14
N LYS A 63 -20.78 -12.55 -6.90
CA LYS A 63 -21.72 -13.34 -6.09
C LYS A 63 -21.87 -12.70 -4.71
N PRO A 64 -22.74 -11.68 -4.58
CA PRO A 64 -22.84 -10.87 -3.36
C PRO A 64 -23.60 -11.53 -2.21
N LEU A 65 -24.24 -12.68 -2.43
CA LEU A 65 -24.97 -13.42 -1.38
C LEU A 65 -24.24 -14.74 -1.14
N VAL A 66 -23.23 -14.71 -0.28
CA VAL A 66 -22.42 -15.87 0.13
C VAL A 66 -22.46 -16.05 1.65
N GLU A 67 -21.97 -17.20 2.13
CA GLU A 67 -21.97 -17.56 3.55
C GLU A 67 -20.81 -16.95 4.34
N GLY A 68 -19.76 -16.45 3.66
CA GLY A 68 -18.60 -15.84 4.28
C GLY A 68 -18.01 -14.73 3.42
N TYR A 69 -17.48 -13.70 4.08
CA TYR A 69 -16.91 -12.51 3.46
C TYR A 69 -15.52 -12.25 4.02
N SER A 70 -14.63 -11.75 3.17
CA SER A 70 -13.32 -11.25 3.55
C SER A 70 -13.46 -9.85 4.15
N GLY A 71 -12.80 -9.58 5.28
CA GLY A 71 -12.70 -8.21 5.83
C GLY A 71 -11.51 -7.46 5.22
N SER A 72 -11.52 -6.13 5.32
CA SER A 72 -10.35 -5.33 4.97
C SER A 72 -9.12 -5.77 5.77
N PRO A 73 -7.94 -5.91 5.15
CA PRO A 73 -6.70 -6.11 5.89
C PRO A 73 -6.41 -4.89 6.78
N GLU A 74 -5.56 -5.09 7.79
CA GLU A 74 -5.11 -4.01 8.65
C GLU A 74 -4.11 -3.12 7.89
N LEU A 75 -4.55 -1.93 7.51
CA LEU A 75 -3.75 -0.97 6.74
C LEU A 75 -3.19 0.12 7.66
N ASP A 76 -1.95 -0.08 8.12
CA ASP A 76 -1.26 0.86 9.01
C ASP A 76 -0.03 1.50 8.35
N LEU A 77 0.16 2.79 8.64
CA LEU A 77 1.32 3.59 8.19
C LEU A 77 2.20 4.04 9.37
N SER A 78 1.96 3.55 10.60
CA SER A 78 2.72 3.95 11.78
C SER A 78 4.22 3.71 11.62
N LEU A 79 4.61 2.53 11.12
CA LEU A 79 6.02 2.18 10.90
C LEU A 79 6.62 2.99 9.74
N VAL A 80 5.86 3.21 8.66
CA VAL A 80 6.27 4.12 7.57
C VAL A 80 6.56 5.52 8.12
N ASN A 81 5.68 6.07 8.96
CA ASN A 81 5.88 7.39 9.56
C ASN A 81 7.13 7.45 10.45
N ALA A 82 7.38 6.40 11.25
CA ALA A 82 8.59 6.31 12.06
C ALA A 82 9.86 6.26 11.18
N LEU A 83 9.84 5.48 10.09
CA LEU A 83 10.95 5.37 9.15
C LEU A 83 11.23 6.69 8.41
N ILE A 84 10.21 7.47 8.08
CA ILE A 84 10.38 8.81 7.48
C ILE A 84 11.14 9.74 8.42
N ILE A 85 10.81 9.73 9.72
CA ILE A 85 11.49 10.57 10.73
C ILE A 85 12.96 10.17 10.85
N GLU A 86 13.25 8.87 10.90
CA GLU A 86 14.62 8.35 10.94
C GLU A 86 15.41 8.71 9.68
N LEU A 87 14.81 8.55 8.49
CA LEU A 87 15.43 8.89 7.21
C LEU A 87 15.67 10.39 7.05
N ALA A 88 14.84 11.25 7.65
CA ALA A 88 15.03 12.70 7.64
C ALA A 88 16.32 13.16 8.33
N GLY A 89 16.86 12.36 9.27
CA GLY A 89 18.16 12.58 9.89
C GLY A 89 19.35 12.09 9.04
N THR A 90 19.11 11.68 7.81
CA THR A 90 20.11 11.07 6.93
C THR A 90 20.20 11.79 5.57
N HIS A 91 21.11 11.33 4.70
CA HIS A 91 21.16 11.81 3.31
C HIS A 91 20.06 11.19 2.42
N ALA A 92 19.39 10.13 2.86
CA ALA A 92 18.33 9.43 2.14
C ALA A 92 16.94 10.00 2.47
N ILE A 93 16.78 11.31 2.35
CA ILE A 93 15.52 11.99 2.69
C ILE A 93 14.44 11.62 1.67
N CYS A 94 13.25 11.27 2.19
CA CYS A 94 12.09 10.96 1.37
C CYS A 94 11.71 12.13 0.43
N PRO A 95 11.73 11.93 -0.91
CA PRO A 95 11.36 12.96 -1.87
C PRO A 95 9.94 13.53 -1.67
N PRO A 96 9.68 14.78 -2.11
CA PRO A 96 8.36 15.41 -1.97
C PRO A 96 7.19 14.58 -2.51
N GLU A 97 7.35 13.92 -3.65
CA GLU A 97 6.29 13.12 -4.28
C GLU A 97 5.93 11.87 -3.47
N GLN A 98 6.92 11.19 -2.90
CA GLN A 98 6.68 10.08 -1.98
C GLN A 98 5.93 10.56 -0.74
N ARG A 99 6.34 11.70 -0.15
CA ARG A 99 5.63 12.28 1.00
C ARG A 99 4.19 12.66 0.68
N LYS A 100 3.93 13.22 -0.50
CA LYS A 100 2.57 13.51 -0.99
C LYS A 100 1.73 12.23 -1.07
N LEU A 101 2.28 11.15 -1.64
CA LEU A 101 1.60 9.86 -1.69
C LEU A 101 1.27 9.34 -0.28
N ILE A 102 2.24 9.36 0.64
CA ILE A 102 2.07 8.84 2.01
C ILE A 102 0.97 9.59 2.77
N ILE A 103 0.93 10.92 2.67
CA ILE A 103 -0.14 11.73 3.28
C ILE A 103 -1.51 11.33 2.71
N ARG A 104 -1.60 11.13 1.39
CA ARG A 104 -2.85 10.73 0.72
C ARG A 104 -3.27 9.31 1.10
N LEU A 105 -2.32 8.38 1.23
CA LEU A 105 -2.60 6.99 1.61
C LEU A 105 -3.33 6.89 2.95
N LYS A 106 -3.00 7.73 3.93
CA LYS A 106 -3.71 7.77 5.22
C LYS A 106 -5.21 8.04 5.04
N ALA A 107 -5.56 9.01 4.19
CA ALA A 107 -6.96 9.32 3.91
C ALA A 107 -7.65 8.18 3.13
N VAL A 108 -6.94 7.58 2.18
CA VAL A 108 -7.44 6.44 1.39
C VAL A 108 -7.69 5.22 2.27
N PHE A 109 -6.79 4.86 3.18
CA PHE A 109 -6.95 3.71 4.09
C PHE A 109 -8.14 3.88 5.02
N ASN A 110 -8.30 5.06 5.61
CA ASN A 110 -9.51 5.38 6.38
C ASN A 110 -10.78 5.28 5.53
N GLY A 111 -10.70 5.67 4.25
CA GLY A 111 -11.80 5.54 3.30
C GLY A 111 -12.15 4.09 2.97
N ILE A 112 -11.15 3.22 2.81
CA ILE A 112 -11.33 1.77 2.63
C ILE A 112 -12.02 1.18 3.85
N GLU A 113 -11.53 1.47 5.05
CA GLU A 113 -12.12 0.96 6.30
C GLU A 113 -13.58 1.43 6.46
N ALA A 114 -13.88 2.69 6.13
CA ALA A 114 -15.24 3.21 6.19
C ALA A 114 -16.19 2.53 5.16
N LYS A 115 -15.71 2.31 3.93
CA LYS A 115 -16.48 1.59 2.89
C LYS A 115 -16.72 0.14 3.30
N ASP A 116 -15.73 -0.51 3.90
CA ASP A 116 -15.86 -1.87 4.40
C ASP A 116 -16.90 -1.97 5.54
N LYS A 117 -16.86 -1.03 6.49
CA LYS A 117 -17.89 -0.93 7.54
C LYS A 117 -19.30 -0.72 6.99
N ASN A 118 -19.45 0.05 5.92
CA ASN A 118 -20.76 0.23 5.27
C ASN A 118 -21.24 -1.07 4.59
N ARG A 119 -20.32 -1.78 3.92
CA ARG A 119 -20.58 -3.10 3.35
C ARG A 119 -21.04 -4.10 4.42
N ASP A 120 -20.39 -4.09 5.57
CA ASP A 120 -20.68 -4.97 6.72
C ASP A 120 -22.11 -4.83 7.24
N LEU A 121 -22.73 -3.65 7.13
CA LEU A 121 -24.13 -3.46 7.53
C LEU A 121 -25.07 -4.36 6.71
N TYR A 122 -24.81 -4.49 5.42
CA TYR A 122 -25.61 -5.36 4.53
C TYR A 122 -25.24 -6.83 4.71
N ILE A 123 -23.95 -7.13 4.90
CA ILE A 123 -23.48 -8.50 5.18
C ILE A 123 -24.12 -9.04 6.47
N LYS A 124 -24.10 -8.28 7.56
CA LYS A 124 -24.74 -8.67 8.83
C LYS A 124 -26.22 -8.95 8.64
N ARG A 125 -26.91 -8.05 7.93
CA ARG A 125 -28.33 -8.23 7.62
C ARG A 125 -28.57 -9.54 6.86
N TRP A 126 -27.72 -9.85 5.86
CA TRP A 126 -27.78 -11.11 5.09
C TRP A 126 -27.53 -12.34 5.97
N LEU A 127 -26.45 -12.36 6.74
CA LEU A 127 -26.05 -13.52 7.54
C LEU A 127 -27.04 -13.81 8.68
N GLU A 128 -27.67 -12.77 9.25
CA GLU A 128 -28.64 -12.94 10.34
C GLU A 128 -30.03 -13.35 9.86
N ASN A 129 -30.48 -12.84 8.71
CA ASN A 129 -31.89 -12.94 8.32
C ASN A 129 -32.11 -13.58 6.93
N GLY A 130 -31.05 -13.99 6.22
CA GLY A 130 -31.09 -14.36 4.81
C GLY A 130 -32.15 -15.40 4.44
N ASP A 131 -32.37 -16.41 5.28
CA ASP A 131 -33.36 -17.46 5.01
C ASP A 131 -34.81 -16.98 5.11
N SER A 132 -35.06 -15.99 5.98
CA SER A 132 -36.38 -15.40 6.22
C SER A 132 -36.72 -14.21 5.32
N MET A 133 -35.75 -13.68 4.56
CA MET A 133 -35.97 -12.50 3.72
C MET A 133 -36.86 -12.78 2.51
N GLY A 134 -37.79 -11.86 2.25
CA GLY A 134 -38.51 -11.80 0.98
C GLY A 134 -37.59 -11.43 -0.19
N ASN A 135 -38.03 -11.74 -1.42
CA ASN A 135 -37.23 -11.53 -2.63
C ASN A 135 -36.76 -10.06 -2.81
N ASN A 136 -37.59 -9.08 -2.46
CA ASN A 136 -37.23 -7.66 -2.56
C ASN A 136 -36.12 -7.29 -1.58
N ASP A 137 -36.17 -7.78 -0.34
CA ASP A 137 -35.13 -7.54 0.65
C ASP A 137 -33.81 -8.21 0.25
N LYS A 138 -33.86 -9.46 -0.23
CA LYS A 138 -32.67 -10.16 -0.76
C LYS A 138 -32.02 -9.37 -1.88
N ARG A 139 -32.82 -8.83 -2.81
CA ARG A 139 -32.32 -7.99 -3.90
C ARG A 139 -31.68 -6.71 -3.37
N ASN A 140 -32.31 -6.02 -2.43
CA ASN A 140 -31.78 -4.79 -1.85
C ASN A 140 -30.45 -5.03 -1.14
N VAL A 141 -30.36 -6.10 -0.34
CA VAL A 141 -29.14 -6.49 0.37
C VAL A 141 -28.03 -6.86 -0.61
N SER A 142 -28.35 -7.69 -1.61
CA SER A 142 -27.42 -8.05 -2.70
C SER A 142 -26.89 -6.81 -3.43
N CYS A 143 -27.76 -5.85 -3.75
CA CYS A 143 -27.38 -4.60 -4.39
C CYS A 143 -26.45 -3.76 -3.50
N GLY A 144 -26.74 -3.67 -2.20
CA GLY A 144 -25.93 -2.94 -1.22
C GLY A 144 -24.53 -3.53 -1.06
N ILE A 145 -24.44 -4.85 -0.87
CA ILE A 145 -23.14 -5.56 -0.80
C ILE A 145 -22.35 -5.34 -2.08
N SER A 146 -22.97 -5.55 -3.24
CA SER A 146 -22.31 -5.41 -4.53
C SER A 146 -21.87 -3.96 -4.80
N PHE A 147 -22.64 -2.96 -4.37
CA PHE A 147 -22.27 -1.55 -4.52
C PHE A 147 -21.03 -1.19 -3.70
N HIS A 148 -21.03 -1.49 -2.40
CA HIS A 148 -19.88 -1.18 -1.54
C HIS A 148 -18.65 -2.03 -1.90
N THR A 149 -18.84 -3.26 -2.37
CA THR A 149 -17.73 -4.07 -2.89
C THR A 149 -17.14 -3.46 -4.16
N ALA A 150 -17.93 -2.84 -5.02
CA ALA A 150 -17.41 -2.08 -6.17
C ALA A 150 -16.58 -0.87 -5.72
N GLU A 151 -17.02 -0.13 -4.70
CA GLU A 151 -16.24 0.99 -4.14
C GLU A 151 -14.88 0.51 -3.62
N LEU A 152 -14.85 -0.63 -2.92
CA LEU A 152 -13.61 -1.24 -2.44
C LEU A 152 -12.72 -1.68 -3.60
N LEU A 153 -13.26 -2.35 -4.62
CA LEU A 153 -12.50 -2.79 -5.80
C LEU A 153 -11.82 -1.61 -6.50
N ALA A 154 -12.54 -0.52 -6.73
CA ALA A 154 -11.99 0.68 -7.37
C ALA A 154 -10.85 1.31 -6.55
N GLU A 155 -11.05 1.44 -5.24
CA GLU A 155 -10.05 2.05 -4.35
C GLU A 155 -8.80 1.17 -4.21
N VAL A 156 -8.99 -0.13 -3.96
CA VAL A 156 -7.91 -1.11 -3.78
C VAL A 156 -7.07 -1.22 -5.06
N ALA A 157 -7.69 -1.27 -6.24
CA ALA A 157 -6.95 -1.30 -7.50
C ALA A 157 -6.03 -0.08 -7.66
N LYS A 158 -6.52 1.11 -7.30
CA LYS A 158 -5.73 2.36 -7.34
C LYS A 158 -4.59 2.34 -6.34
N VAL A 159 -4.81 1.84 -5.12
CA VAL A 159 -3.74 1.70 -4.12
C VAL A 159 -2.67 0.72 -4.59
N ILE A 160 -3.06 -0.46 -5.09
CA ILE A 160 -2.12 -1.45 -5.62
C ILE A 160 -1.25 -0.84 -6.72
N PHE A 161 -1.84 -0.06 -7.62
CA PHE A 161 -1.09 0.64 -8.67
C PHE A 161 -0.03 1.58 -8.09
N TYR A 162 -0.41 2.52 -7.21
CA TYR A 162 0.53 3.51 -6.68
C TYR A 162 1.60 2.91 -5.78
N LEU A 163 1.26 1.92 -4.96
CA LEU A 163 2.23 1.25 -4.11
C LEU A 163 3.24 0.44 -4.93
N ASN A 164 2.80 -0.29 -5.96
CA ASN A 164 3.73 -0.98 -6.85
C ASN A 164 4.65 0.01 -7.58
N LYS A 165 4.10 1.11 -8.10
CA LYS A 165 4.92 2.17 -8.72
C LYS A 165 5.96 2.75 -7.75
N LEU A 166 5.58 3.01 -6.50
CA LEU A 166 6.50 3.47 -5.46
C LEU A 166 7.62 2.46 -5.18
N ILE A 167 7.29 1.17 -5.09
CA ILE A 167 8.26 0.09 -4.81
C ILE A 167 9.24 -0.09 -5.97
N GLU A 168 8.78 0.04 -7.21
CA GLU A 168 9.58 -0.12 -8.43
C GLU A 168 10.47 1.09 -8.69
N GLU A 169 9.93 2.31 -8.57
CA GLU A 169 10.65 3.54 -8.89
C GLU A 169 11.49 4.09 -7.73
N GLN A 170 11.12 3.74 -6.48
CA GLN A 170 11.82 4.12 -5.27
C GLN A 170 12.11 5.64 -5.25
N SER A 171 13.37 6.04 -5.09
CA SER A 171 13.79 7.46 -5.02
C SER A 171 13.48 8.25 -6.29
N ARG A 172 13.18 7.59 -7.41
CA ARG A 172 12.75 8.19 -8.68
C ARG A 172 11.24 8.29 -8.83
N PHE A 173 10.48 7.86 -7.82
CA PHE A 173 9.03 7.89 -7.84
C PHE A 173 8.51 9.29 -8.14
N ASN A 174 7.61 9.35 -9.11
CA ASN A 174 6.84 10.55 -9.39
C ASN A 174 5.36 10.21 -9.49
N LEU A 175 4.50 11.14 -9.07
CA LEU A 175 3.08 11.01 -9.35
C LEU A 175 2.88 11.14 -10.87
N PRO A 176 2.17 10.20 -11.49
CA PRO A 176 1.92 10.22 -12.92
C PRO A 176 0.98 11.37 -13.29
N ASP A 177 1.25 11.98 -14.45
CA ASP A 177 0.47 13.11 -14.96
C ASP A 177 -0.87 12.68 -15.56
N TYR A 178 -0.96 11.44 -16.08
CA TYR A 178 -2.20 10.90 -16.65
C TYR A 178 -2.25 9.36 -16.58
N HIS A 179 -3.26 8.83 -15.91
CA HIS A 179 -3.67 7.43 -15.96
C HIS A 179 -5.16 7.34 -15.78
N THR A 180 -5.77 6.39 -16.48
CA THR A 180 -7.20 6.15 -16.38
C THR A 180 -7.50 5.11 -15.30
N ASN A 181 -8.76 5.07 -14.86
CA ASN A 181 -9.25 4.03 -13.95
C ASN A 181 -8.97 2.59 -14.46
N LEU A 182 -9.03 2.37 -15.78
CA LEU A 182 -8.69 1.07 -16.37
C LEU A 182 -7.21 0.71 -16.26
N ASP A 183 -6.30 1.70 -16.32
CA ASP A 183 -4.87 1.46 -16.10
C ASP A 183 -4.61 0.91 -14.70
N TYR A 184 -5.27 1.49 -13.68
CA TYR A 184 -5.17 1.02 -12.30
C TYR A 184 -5.63 -0.43 -12.17
N SER A 185 -6.81 -0.74 -12.72
CA SER A 185 -7.39 -2.08 -12.72
C SER A 185 -6.50 -3.11 -13.42
N LYS A 186 -5.91 -2.73 -14.56
CA LYS A 186 -5.03 -3.63 -15.33
C LYS A 186 -3.79 -4.02 -14.55
N VAL A 187 -3.14 -3.06 -13.89
CA VAL A 187 -2.00 -3.34 -13.03
C VAL A 187 -2.42 -4.18 -11.84
N ALA A 188 -3.51 -3.82 -11.17
CA ALA A 188 -4.01 -4.54 -10.00
C ALA A 188 -4.35 -6.01 -10.33
N CYS A 189 -5.02 -6.28 -11.45
CA CYS A 189 -5.30 -7.63 -11.93
C CYS A 189 -4.01 -8.42 -12.18
N LYS A 190 -3.06 -7.85 -12.91
CA LYS A 190 -1.77 -8.50 -13.21
C LYS A 190 -1.02 -8.87 -11.92
N ARG A 191 -1.00 -7.96 -10.95
CA ARG A 191 -0.31 -8.14 -9.66
C ARG A 191 -0.97 -9.17 -8.76
N SER A 192 -2.30 -9.25 -8.82
CA SER A 192 -3.12 -10.17 -8.00
C SER A 192 -3.39 -11.52 -8.69
N ASN A 193 -2.69 -11.83 -9.79
CA ASN A 193 -2.88 -13.04 -10.59
C ASN A 193 -4.35 -13.25 -11.06
N LEU A 194 -4.99 -12.17 -11.50
CA LEU A 194 -6.33 -12.16 -12.08
C LEU A 194 -6.27 -11.82 -13.58
N ASP A 195 -7.14 -12.46 -14.35
CA ASP A 195 -7.36 -12.07 -15.74
C ASP A 195 -8.04 -10.70 -15.79
N PHE A 196 -7.49 -9.81 -16.60
CA PHE A 196 -8.07 -8.48 -16.80
C PHE A 196 -9.21 -8.54 -17.83
N ASP A 197 -10.41 -8.18 -17.40
CA ASP A 197 -11.59 -7.99 -18.24
C ASP A 197 -12.00 -6.51 -18.20
N SER A 198 -11.76 -5.77 -19.29
CA SER A 198 -12.10 -4.35 -19.36
C SER A 198 -13.60 -4.10 -19.24
N SER A 199 -14.45 -5.01 -19.71
CA SER A 199 -15.91 -4.85 -19.65
C SER A 199 -16.43 -4.95 -18.22
N PHE A 200 -15.83 -5.85 -17.43
CA PHE A 200 -16.10 -5.98 -15.99
C PHE A 200 -15.75 -4.70 -15.23
N TRP A 201 -14.55 -4.17 -15.44
CA TRP A 201 -14.08 -2.96 -14.75
C TRP A 201 -14.83 -1.70 -15.20
N ASP A 202 -15.13 -1.56 -16.50
CA ASP A 202 -15.98 -0.48 -17.02
C ASP A 202 -17.34 -0.46 -16.34
N LEU A 203 -17.95 -1.63 -16.12
CA LEU A 203 -19.23 -1.74 -15.45
C LEU A 203 -19.15 -1.30 -13.98
N ILE A 204 -18.05 -1.65 -13.28
CA ILE A 204 -17.78 -1.16 -11.93
C ILE A 204 -17.68 0.36 -11.92
N TYR A 205 -16.83 0.94 -12.77
CA TYR A 205 -16.59 2.38 -12.78
C TYR A 205 -17.84 3.18 -13.14
N ARG A 206 -18.58 2.77 -14.17
CA ARG A 206 -19.86 3.40 -14.54
C ARG A 206 -20.88 3.33 -13.41
N ARG A 207 -20.95 2.21 -12.69
CA ARG A 207 -21.86 2.06 -11.54
C ARG A 207 -21.53 3.02 -10.41
N LEU A 208 -20.27 3.35 -10.22
CA LEU A 208 -19.80 4.32 -9.22
C LEU A 208 -19.87 5.77 -9.71
N GLY A 209 -20.29 6.01 -10.96
CA GLY A 209 -20.33 7.35 -11.55
C GLY A 209 -18.96 7.86 -11.99
N PHE A 210 -17.95 6.99 -12.10
CA PHE A 210 -16.64 7.32 -12.64
C PHE A 210 -16.60 7.10 -14.15
N HIS A 211 -15.89 7.97 -14.87
CA HIS A 211 -15.56 7.74 -16.27
C HIS A 211 -14.32 6.84 -16.38
N ALA A 212 -14.37 5.85 -17.27
CA ALA A 212 -13.27 4.89 -17.45
C ALA A 212 -11.99 5.54 -18.02
N ASP A 213 -12.12 6.73 -18.62
CA ASP A 213 -11.07 7.53 -19.26
C ASP A 213 -10.50 8.65 -18.37
N GLU A 214 -11.00 8.79 -17.14
CA GLU A 214 -10.47 9.67 -16.06
C GLU A 214 -9.72 8.85 -15.01
#